data_AF-A0A924U4D4-F1
#
_entry.id   AF-A0A924U4D4-F1
#
_cell.length_a   1.000
_cell.length_b   1.000
_cell.length_c   1.000
_cell.angle_alpha   90.00
_cell.angle_beta   90.00
_cell.angle_gamma   90.00
#
_symmetry.space_group_name_H-M   'P 1'
#
loop_
_entity.id
_entity.type
_entity.pdbx_description
1 polymer ?
#
loop_
_entity_poly.entity_id
_entity_poly.type
_entity_poly.pdbx_seq_one_letter_code
_entity_poly.pdbx_strand_id
1 'polypeptide(L)'
;MKRAVFGAAAMPLAAAAQAAGVPGQGTWETSLKGRDMGGAAVATDSSSAVFLYDTTLNVTWLRDADVNGTMVWNTANTWANTLTVGAYSGWRLAAGGCRR
;
A
#
# COMPACT_ATOMS: atom_id res chain seq x y z
N MET A 1 26.98 -54.68 15.95
CA MET A 1 25.79 -54.34 15.12
C MET A 1 25.20 -53.05 15.68
N LYS A 2 25.40 -51.90 15.02
CA LYS A 2 24.93 -50.58 15.50
C LYS A 2 23.48 -50.36 15.01
N ARG A 3 22.57 -50.05 15.93
CA ARG A 3 21.17 -49.69 15.63
C ARG A 3 21.12 -48.24 15.14
N ALA A 4 20.52 -48.01 13.98
CA ALA A 4 20.16 -46.67 13.51
C ALA A 4 18.74 -46.35 13.98
N VAL A 5 18.61 -45.33 14.83
CA VAL A 5 17.31 -44.75 15.20
C VAL A 5 17.05 -43.60 14.24
N PHE A 6 15.98 -43.70 13.44
CA PHE A 6 15.51 -42.60 12.59
C PHE A 6 14.61 -41.69 13.42
N GLY A 7 15.09 -40.47 13.71
CA GLY A 7 14.30 -39.41 14.32
C GLY A 7 13.44 -38.72 13.27
N ALA A 8 12.11 -38.83 13.39
CA ALA A 8 11.18 -38.03 12.59
C ALA A 8 11.14 -36.61 13.16
N ALA A 9 11.71 -35.65 12.43
CA ALA A 9 11.58 -34.23 12.74
C ALA A 9 10.19 -33.75 12.28
N ALA A 10 9.30 -33.48 13.23
CA ALA A 10 8.04 -32.79 12.97
C ALA A 10 8.36 -31.32 12.60
N MET A 11 8.14 -30.95 11.34
CA MET A 11 8.21 -29.56 10.90
C MET A 11 6.98 -28.80 11.43
N PRO A 12 7.14 -27.72 12.20
CA PRO A 12 6.02 -26.87 12.56
C PRO A 12 5.52 -26.12 11.33
N LEU A 13 4.23 -26.27 11.00
CA LEU A 13 3.55 -25.38 10.06
C LEU A 13 3.42 -23.99 10.72
N ALA A 14 4.24 -23.04 10.27
CA ALA A 14 4.03 -21.63 10.59
C ALA A 14 2.78 -21.15 9.85
N ALA A 15 1.68 -20.92 10.58
CA ALA A 15 0.51 -20.25 10.04
C ALA A 15 0.88 -18.78 9.74
N ALA A 16 0.80 -18.37 8.48
CA ALA A 16 0.95 -16.97 8.09
C ALA A 16 -0.20 -16.16 8.73
N ALA A 17 0.14 -15.29 9.67
CA ALA A 17 -0.77 -14.27 10.17
C ALA A 17 -1.06 -13.29 9.03
N GLN A 18 -2.18 -13.49 8.33
CA GLN A 18 -2.70 -12.56 7.34
C GLN A 18 -3.39 -11.42 8.08
N ALA A 19 -3.15 -10.16 7.72
CA ALA A 19 -3.88 -9.07 8.36
C ALA A 19 -5.36 -9.24 8.02
N ALA A 20 -6.21 -9.33 9.04
CA ALA A 20 -7.64 -9.45 8.81
C ALA A 20 -8.14 -8.16 8.12
N GLY A 21 -8.60 -8.28 6.88
CA GLY A 21 -9.19 -7.17 6.15
C GLY A 21 -10.34 -6.54 6.94
N VAL A 22 -10.34 -5.22 7.08
CA VAL A 22 -11.44 -4.50 7.72
C VAL A 22 -12.64 -4.50 6.76
N PRO A 23 -13.83 -4.98 7.17
CA PRO A 23 -15.02 -4.98 6.33
C PRO A 23 -15.30 -3.59 5.74
N GLY A 24 -15.56 -3.52 4.44
CA GLY A 24 -15.81 -2.26 3.73
C GLY A 24 -14.56 -1.47 3.35
N GLN A 25 -13.36 -1.97 3.67
CA GLN A 25 -12.11 -1.35 3.23
C GLN A 25 -11.40 -2.14 2.12
N GLY A 26 -11.79 -3.40 1.85
CA GLY A 26 -11.13 -4.25 0.84
C GLY A 26 -9.93 -5.01 1.40
N THR A 27 -9.38 -5.94 0.61
CA THR A 27 -8.12 -6.65 0.92
C THR A 27 -6.96 -5.83 0.38
N TRP A 28 -6.51 -4.82 1.14
CA TRP A 28 -5.49 -3.85 0.67
C TRP A 28 -4.19 -4.55 0.24
N GLU A 29 -3.93 -5.73 0.82
CA GLU A 29 -2.79 -6.60 0.51
C GLU A 29 -2.84 -7.16 -0.93
N THR A 30 -4.03 -7.34 -1.51
CA THR A 30 -4.19 -7.95 -2.85
C THR A 30 -4.69 -6.98 -3.91
N SER A 31 -5.43 -5.92 -3.53
CA SER A 31 -5.95 -4.91 -4.46
C SER A 31 -4.94 -3.83 -4.82
N LEU A 32 -3.92 -3.58 -3.99
CA LEU A 32 -2.91 -2.55 -4.26
C LEU A 32 -1.76 -3.11 -5.10
N LYS A 33 -1.48 -2.44 -6.22
CA LYS A 33 -0.37 -2.74 -7.13
C LYS A 33 0.63 -1.58 -7.13
N GLY A 34 1.88 -1.86 -6.79
CA GLY A 34 2.96 -0.88 -6.84
C GLY A 34 3.22 -0.36 -8.27
N ARG A 35 3.46 0.95 -8.39
CA ARG A 35 3.96 1.57 -9.62
C ARG A 35 5.13 2.49 -9.33
N ASP A 36 6.10 2.50 -10.24
CA ASP A 36 7.23 3.42 -10.17
C ASP A 36 6.84 4.85 -10.62
N MET A 37 7.80 5.78 -10.59
CA MET A 37 7.58 7.18 -10.97
C MET A 37 7.09 7.36 -12.42
N GLY A 38 7.40 6.41 -13.30
CA GLY A 38 6.92 6.39 -14.69
C GLY A 38 5.56 5.71 -14.87
N GLY A 39 4.99 5.13 -13.81
CA GLY A 39 3.73 4.37 -13.85
C GLY A 39 3.90 2.90 -14.22
N ALA A 40 5.12 2.41 -14.39
CA ALA A 40 5.36 1.00 -14.69
C ALA A 40 5.09 0.14 -13.45
N ALA A 41 4.60 -1.09 -13.66
CA ALA A 41 4.30 -2.01 -12.57
C ALA A 41 5.60 -2.47 -11.88
N VAL A 42 5.62 -2.38 -10.55
CA VAL A 42 6.69 -2.87 -9.70
C VAL A 42 6.11 -3.65 -8.52
N ALA A 43 6.95 -4.40 -7.82
CA ALA A 43 6.53 -5.05 -6.57
C ALA A 43 6.02 -3.99 -5.57
N THR A 44 4.89 -4.25 -4.91
CA THR A 44 4.21 -3.29 -4.03
C THR A 44 5.08 -2.84 -2.85
N ASP A 45 5.95 -3.72 -2.37
CA ASP A 45 6.93 -3.49 -1.29
C ASP A 45 8.27 -2.95 -1.78
N SER A 46 8.46 -2.76 -3.09
CA SER A 46 9.69 -2.22 -3.65
C SER A 46 9.92 -0.78 -3.20
N SER A 47 11.17 -0.42 -2.91
CA SER A 47 11.55 0.98 -2.67
C SER A 47 11.20 1.89 -3.86
N SER A 48 11.22 1.35 -5.08
CA SER A 48 10.87 2.08 -6.30
C SER A 48 9.37 2.36 -6.48
N ALA A 49 8.49 1.75 -5.68
CA ALA A 49 7.04 1.95 -5.79
C ALA A 49 6.62 3.33 -5.24
N VAL A 50 6.51 4.35 -6.07
CA VAL A 50 6.07 5.69 -5.66
C VAL A 50 4.54 5.78 -5.53
N PHE A 51 3.82 4.97 -6.32
CA PHE A 51 2.36 4.96 -6.34
C PHE A 51 1.80 3.58 -6.02
N LEU A 52 0.57 3.56 -5.52
CA LEU A 52 -0.20 2.36 -5.25
C LEU A 52 -1.52 2.44 -6.04
N TYR A 53 -1.65 1.61 -7.07
CA TYR A 53 -2.88 1.51 -7.84
C TYR A 53 -3.85 0.54 -7.16
N ASP A 54 -5.03 1.02 -6.81
CA ASP A 54 -6.11 0.23 -6.23
C ASP A 54 -7.02 -0.32 -7.33
N THR A 55 -6.98 -1.62 -7.53
CA THR A 55 -7.78 -2.29 -8.57
C THR A 55 -9.27 -2.34 -8.25
N THR A 56 -9.66 -2.17 -6.98
CA THR A 56 -11.06 -2.21 -6.54
C THR A 56 -11.73 -0.86 -6.76
N LEU A 57 -11.03 0.22 -6.36
CA LEU A 57 -11.54 1.59 -6.49
C LEU A 57 -11.22 2.21 -7.86
N ASN A 58 -10.31 1.60 -8.62
CA ASN A 58 -9.75 2.15 -9.86
C ASN A 58 -9.19 3.56 -9.66
N VAL A 59 -8.39 3.73 -8.62
CA VAL A 59 -7.70 4.98 -8.29
C VAL A 59 -6.23 4.71 -7.97
N THR A 60 -5.41 5.73 -8.14
CA THR A 60 -3.99 5.68 -7.76
C THR A 60 -3.78 6.52 -6.52
N TRP A 61 -3.14 5.93 -5.52
CA TRP A 61 -2.71 6.60 -4.29
C TRP A 61 -1.22 6.96 -4.39
N LEU A 62 -0.84 8.10 -3.85
CA LEU A 62 0.57 8.44 -3.63
C LEU A 62 1.02 7.70 -2.37
N ARG A 63 2.11 6.93 -2.43
CA ARG A 63 2.55 6.09 -1.30
C ARG A 63 2.98 6.93 -0.10
N ASP A 64 3.62 8.06 -0.37
CA ASP A 64 4.04 9.03 0.65
C ASP A 64 3.65 10.44 0.19
N ALA A 65 2.70 11.03 0.92
CA ALA A 65 2.21 12.38 0.68
C ALA A 65 2.67 13.38 1.75
N ASP A 66 3.52 12.96 2.71
CA ASP A 66 4.01 13.80 3.81
C ASP A 66 5.23 14.65 3.40
N VAL A 67 5.14 15.25 2.21
CA VAL A 67 6.24 16.06 1.64
C VAL A 67 6.20 17.52 2.09
N ASN A 68 5.05 17.97 2.58
CA ASN A 68 4.78 19.38 2.87
C ASN A 68 4.37 19.63 4.34
N GLY A 69 4.53 18.61 5.21
CA GLY A 69 4.20 18.66 6.63
C GLY A 69 2.72 18.90 6.92
N THR A 70 2.42 19.22 8.19
CA THR A 70 1.04 19.44 8.65
C THR A 70 0.40 20.65 7.97
N MET A 71 -0.72 20.43 7.28
CA MET A 71 -1.50 21.47 6.61
C MET A 71 -2.95 21.50 7.11
N VAL A 72 -3.53 22.69 7.18
CA VAL A 72 -4.99 22.82 7.33
C VAL A 72 -5.70 22.39 6.04
N TRP A 73 -6.93 21.87 6.17
CA TRP A 73 -7.68 21.25 5.06
C TRP A 73 -7.71 22.07 3.78
N ASN A 74 -8.00 23.37 3.87
CA ASN A 74 -8.10 24.23 2.68
C ASN A 74 -6.76 24.36 1.94
N THR A 75 -5.67 24.49 2.69
CA THR A 75 -4.31 24.54 2.14
C THR A 75 -3.92 23.20 1.53
N ALA A 76 -4.19 22.10 2.21
CA ALA A 76 -3.92 20.75 1.71
C ALA A 76 -4.70 20.45 0.43
N ASN A 77 -5.96 20.88 0.35
CA ASN A 77 -6.80 20.66 -0.82
C ASN A 77 -6.32 21.48 -2.03
N THR A 78 -5.90 22.73 -1.79
CA THR A 78 -5.28 23.57 -2.83
C THR A 78 -3.98 22.96 -3.33
N TRP A 79 -3.12 22.52 -2.40
CA TRP A 79 -1.86 21.86 -2.71
C TRP A 79 -2.08 20.60 -3.56
N ALA A 80 -2.98 19.71 -3.15
CA ALA A 80 -3.30 18.48 -3.88
C ALA A 80 -3.77 18.79 -5.33
N ASN A 81 -4.64 19.79 -5.52
CA ASN A 81 -5.13 20.16 -6.85
C ASN A 81 -4.01 20.63 -7.81
N THR A 82 -2.94 21.21 -7.28
CA THR A 82 -1.78 21.67 -8.07
C THR A 82 -0.67 20.65 -8.19
N LEU A 83 -0.75 19.55 -7.45
CA LEU A 83 0.32 18.56 -7.36
C LEU A 83 0.43 17.78 -8.68
N THR A 84 1.67 17.52 -9.09
CA THR A 84 2.03 16.57 -10.15
C THR A 84 3.22 15.77 -9.65
N VAL A 85 3.14 14.44 -9.75
CA VAL A 85 4.21 13.53 -9.32
C VAL A 85 4.42 12.49 -10.40
N GLY A 86 5.62 12.46 -10.98
CA GLY A 86 5.95 11.53 -12.06
C GLY A 86 4.94 11.60 -13.22
N ALA A 87 4.37 10.45 -13.58
CA ALA A 87 3.38 10.33 -14.66
C ALA A 87 1.94 10.78 -14.29
N TYR A 88 1.66 11.20 -13.05
CA TYR A 88 0.29 11.44 -12.57
C TYR A 88 0.06 12.88 -12.07
N SER A 89 -1.11 13.42 -12.44
CA SER A 89 -1.65 14.71 -12.02
C SER A 89 -3.12 14.57 -11.60
N GLY A 90 -3.74 15.67 -11.13
CA GLY A 90 -5.15 15.67 -10.73
C GLY A 90 -5.39 15.02 -9.36
N TRP A 91 -4.43 15.17 -8.45
CA TRP A 91 -4.51 14.64 -7.10
C TRP A 91 -5.63 15.34 -6.30
N ARG A 92 -6.26 14.56 -5.43
CA ARG A 92 -7.30 15.04 -4.51
C ARG A 92 -7.13 14.37 -3.16
N LEU A 93 -7.51 15.07 -2.10
CA LEU A 93 -7.59 14.46 -0.77
C LEU A 93 -8.71 13.41 -0.73
N ALA A 94 -8.53 12.38 0.09
CA ALA A 94 -9.60 11.43 0.37
C ALA A 94 -10.76 12.13 1.09
N ALA A 95 -12.00 11.83 0.72
CA ALA A 95 -13.21 12.48 1.25
C ALA A 95 -13.55 12.13 2.72
N GLY A 96 -12.60 11.57 3.49
CA GLY A 96 -12.78 11.20 4.90
C GLY A 96 -12.36 12.27 5.92
N GLY A 97 -12.24 13.53 5.49
CA GLY A 97 -11.72 14.64 6.30
C GLY A 97 -12.36 14.78 7.69
N CYS A 98 -11.51 15.15 8.67
CA CYS A 98 -11.75 15.36 10.09
C CYS A 98 -13.23 15.50 10.48
N ARG A 99 -13.79 14.42 11.07
CA ARG A 99 -14.98 14.53 11.90
C ARG A 99 -14.59 15.41 13.08
N ARG A 100 -15.10 16.64 13.05
CA ARG A 100 -14.90 17.63 14.11
C ARG A 100 -15.49 17.15 15.43
#